data_AF-A0A377HZ59-F1
#
_entry.id   AF-A0A377HZ59-F1
#
_cell.length_a   1.000
_cell.length_b   1.000
_cell.length_c   1.000
_cell.angle_alpha   90.00
_cell.angle_beta   90.00
_cell.angle_gamma   90.00
#
_symmetry.space_group_name_H-M   'P 1'
#
loop_
_entity.id
_entity.type
_entity.pdbx_description
1 polymer ?
#
loop_
_entity_poly.entity_id
_entity_poly.type
_entity_poly.pdbx_seq_one_letter_code
_entity_poly.pdbx_strand_id
1 'polypeptide(L)'
;MAKLKNAPFANKQPTGKAYEVQIIAGADAWNKTRWQAVKEWTRAESDYQPIILGSEQLQGLKVGGLKVAVDVGLVSIYQGGEIKEAEKSAIIANLAKYSTASSVRFFDEACQMVEDASEYLSRLRAESEKKPIADTDSVLLSEKPTQKEIMKAFIAHHHRPLAYDRLTGRCFEFTGIYWERLEDEDLKSQILKFLDNLNADYTSTKITNIADLVKLKSDRLPEVNNALIGFSNGVLNKLTGEFREHRPDDYLRGIEHYEINLESTETPFFDDWLEYSANGNELKKRAFLAGLYMVLTNQYKWQYYLEVTGVARAGKSVFEEIATILNGRENTAVLDIAGFDDPIRLSKTVGKTLILSPDQKPYIGTADGLKNATGGGLIAVRNLYRDEIEYRPRFVFVYSTNHPISFTDRNGGHSGRRITYHFNRAVPVAKRDPNFTEKVQKEIYGIARKLLNQFTPEQAKNTLIEFMATDEGVEVKREANHLTAFAGHFISILTKRLQWRGEVPARS
;
A
#
# COMPACT_ATOMS: atom_id res chain seq x y z
N MET A 1 47.25 0.44 5.66
CA MET A 1 46.53 -0.14 4.50
C MET A 1 47.34 0.13 3.24
N ALA A 2 47.62 -0.88 2.42
CA ALA A 2 48.32 -0.70 1.15
C ALA A 2 47.42 0.07 0.15
N LYS A 3 47.98 1.02 -0.58
CA LYS A 3 47.25 1.88 -1.54
C LYS A 3 46.87 1.05 -2.79
N LEU A 4 45.58 0.92 -3.08
CA LEU A 4 45.07 0.24 -4.29
C LEU A 4 45.61 0.92 -5.57
N LYS A 5 46.10 0.13 -6.53
CA LYS A 5 46.60 0.64 -7.83
C LYS A 5 45.48 0.69 -8.86
N ASN A 6 45.50 1.69 -9.75
CA ASN A 6 44.59 1.74 -10.89
C ASN A 6 45.06 0.79 -12.00
N ALA A 7 44.12 0.21 -12.73
CA ALA A 7 44.40 -0.54 -13.94
C ALA A 7 45.08 0.36 -15.01
N PRO A 8 45.98 -0.20 -15.84
CA PRO A 8 46.64 0.53 -16.91
C PRO A 8 45.63 1.28 -17.79
N PHE A 9 45.88 2.56 -18.04
CA PHE A 9 45.06 3.45 -18.88
C PHE A 9 43.61 3.68 -18.41
N ALA A 10 43.21 3.21 -17.22
CA ALA A 10 41.87 3.46 -16.68
C ALA A 10 41.58 4.96 -16.48
N ASN A 11 42.61 5.74 -16.14
CA ASN A 11 42.50 7.19 -15.99
C ASN A 11 42.46 7.98 -17.31
N LYS A 12 42.59 7.30 -18.45
CA LYS A 12 42.53 7.90 -19.79
C LYS A 12 41.21 7.61 -20.52
N GLN A 13 40.27 6.96 -19.84
CA GLN A 13 38.99 6.59 -20.41
C GLN A 13 38.02 7.78 -20.41
N PRO A 14 37.07 7.82 -21.36
CA PRO A 14 35.98 8.80 -21.33
C PRO A 14 35.08 8.59 -20.10
N THR A 15 34.38 9.66 -19.71
CA THR A 15 33.49 9.68 -18.54
C THR A 15 32.07 10.05 -18.98
N GLY A 16 31.09 9.26 -18.56
CA GLY A 16 29.66 9.48 -18.77
C GLY A 16 28.94 8.25 -19.35
N LYS A 17 27.66 8.08 -18.99
CA LYS A 17 26.85 6.91 -19.37
C LYS A 17 26.69 6.67 -20.88
N ALA A 18 26.92 7.68 -21.71
CA ALA A 18 26.85 7.56 -23.17
C ALA A 18 28.10 6.90 -23.79
N TYR A 19 29.18 6.75 -23.03
CA TYR A 19 30.45 6.25 -23.52
C TYR A 19 30.66 4.75 -23.25
N GLU A 20 31.54 4.16 -24.05
CA GLU A 20 32.03 2.79 -23.95
C GLU A 20 33.51 2.78 -23.56
N VAL A 21 33.93 1.81 -22.76
CA VAL A 21 35.35 1.50 -22.51
C VAL A 21 35.69 0.13 -23.05
N GLN A 22 36.85 0.04 -23.69
CA GLN A 22 37.43 -1.20 -24.16
C GLN A 22 38.49 -1.70 -23.18
N ILE A 23 38.39 -2.98 -22.83
CA ILE A 23 39.36 -3.70 -22.02
C ILE A 23 39.92 -4.85 -22.85
N ILE A 24 41.24 -5.03 -22.86
CA ILE A 24 41.88 -6.23 -23.43
C ILE A 24 42.36 -7.09 -22.27
N ALA A 25 41.89 -8.33 -22.18
CA ALA A 25 42.14 -9.20 -21.04
C ALA A 25 42.54 -10.63 -21.46
N GLY A 26 43.49 -11.21 -20.74
CA GLY A 26 44.00 -12.58 -20.98
C GLY A 26 45.53 -12.67 -20.97
N ALA A 27 46.05 -13.88 -21.17
CA ALA A 27 47.49 -14.16 -21.11
C ALA A 27 48.34 -13.30 -22.07
N ASP A 28 47.79 -12.96 -23.23
CA ASP A 28 48.42 -12.17 -24.29
C ASP A 28 47.85 -10.74 -24.38
N ALA A 29 47.24 -10.24 -23.30
CA ALA A 29 46.62 -8.93 -23.28
C ALA A 29 47.60 -7.78 -23.57
N TRP A 30 48.93 -7.97 -23.49
CA TRP A 30 49.94 -6.96 -23.85
C TRP A 30 50.41 -7.04 -25.30
N ASN A 31 49.83 -7.92 -26.11
CA ASN A 31 50.17 -8.06 -27.53
C ASN A 31 49.70 -6.85 -28.33
N LYS A 32 50.65 -6.07 -28.85
CA LYS A 32 50.38 -4.84 -29.63
C LYS A 32 49.59 -5.10 -30.91
N THR A 33 49.78 -6.25 -31.55
CA THR A 33 49.00 -6.63 -32.75
C THR A 33 47.53 -6.81 -32.40
N ARG A 34 47.25 -7.42 -31.23
CA ARG A 34 45.88 -7.56 -30.73
C ARG A 34 45.24 -6.21 -30.44
N TRP A 35 46.01 -5.27 -29.87
CA TRP A 35 45.50 -3.92 -29.59
C TRP A 35 45.09 -3.19 -30.86
N GLN A 36 45.90 -3.30 -31.92
CA GLN A 36 45.57 -2.69 -33.21
C GLN A 36 44.34 -3.33 -33.82
N ALA A 37 44.23 -4.67 -33.80
CA ALA A 37 43.06 -5.37 -34.32
C ALA A 37 41.75 -4.93 -33.62
N VAL A 38 41.77 -4.80 -32.28
CA VAL A 38 40.61 -4.33 -31.51
C VAL A 38 40.28 -2.87 -31.86
N LYS A 39 41.29 -1.99 -31.98
CA LYS A 39 41.07 -0.59 -32.34
C LYS A 39 40.54 -0.41 -33.75
N GLU A 40 41.03 -1.17 -34.72
CA GLU A 40 40.52 -1.18 -36.10
C GLU A 40 39.08 -1.67 -36.15
N TRP A 41 38.77 -2.78 -35.46
CA TRP A 41 37.43 -3.35 -35.42
C TRP A 41 36.40 -2.39 -34.82
N THR A 42 36.76 -1.76 -33.71
CA THR A 42 35.89 -0.82 -32.99
C THR A 42 35.89 0.59 -33.58
N ARG A 43 36.78 0.87 -34.54
CA ARG A 43 37.00 2.20 -35.11
C ARG A 43 37.34 3.25 -34.04
N ALA A 44 38.11 2.83 -33.04
CA ALA A 44 38.57 3.73 -31.98
C ALA A 44 39.49 4.83 -32.54
N GLU A 45 39.53 5.97 -31.85
CA GLU A 45 40.45 7.07 -32.20
C GLU A 45 41.92 6.59 -32.16
N SER A 46 42.77 7.20 -32.99
CA SER A 46 44.14 6.73 -33.22
C SER A 46 45.00 6.74 -31.94
N ASP A 47 44.72 7.66 -31.03
CA ASP A 47 45.37 7.83 -29.73
C ASP A 47 44.66 7.10 -28.58
N TYR A 48 43.52 6.45 -28.83
CA TYR A 48 42.79 5.68 -27.83
C TYR A 48 43.64 4.53 -27.27
N GLN A 49 43.62 4.40 -25.94
CA GLN A 49 44.35 3.37 -25.20
C GLN A 49 43.36 2.50 -24.43
N PRO A 50 43.12 1.24 -24.85
CA PRO A 50 42.27 0.33 -24.11
C PRO A 50 42.90 -0.01 -22.75
N ILE A 51 42.07 -0.34 -21.77
CA ILE A 51 42.56 -0.84 -20.47
C ILE A 51 43.14 -2.24 -20.67
N ILE A 52 44.30 -2.49 -20.08
CA ILE A 52 45.00 -3.77 -20.27
C ILE A 52 45.02 -4.59 -18.99
N LEU A 53 44.49 -5.81 -19.07
CA LEU A 53 44.44 -6.78 -17.98
C LEU A 53 45.20 -8.06 -18.37
N GLY A 54 46.54 -8.00 -18.33
CA GLY A 54 47.38 -9.20 -18.48
C GLY A 54 47.46 -10.03 -17.20
N SER A 55 48.22 -11.12 -17.23
CA SER A 55 48.33 -12.09 -16.11
C SER A 55 48.62 -11.45 -14.75
N GLU A 56 49.52 -10.46 -14.69
CA GLU A 56 49.84 -9.72 -13.45
C GLU A 56 48.63 -8.90 -12.97
N GLN A 57 47.94 -8.21 -13.88
CA GLN A 57 46.78 -7.39 -13.54
C GLN A 57 45.60 -8.25 -13.11
N LEU A 58 45.35 -9.38 -13.78
CA LEU A 58 44.33 -10.34 -13.42
C LEU A 58 44.59 -10.95 -12.03
N GLN A 59 45.84 -11.27 -11.71
CA GLN A 59 46.22 -11.67 -10.35
C GLN A 59 45.98 -10.53 -9.35
N GLY A 60 46.33 -9.29 -9.71
CA GLY A 60 46.08 -8.08 -8.93
C GLY A 60 44.60 -7.83 -8.63
N LEU A 61 43.69 -8.16 -9.55
CA LEU A 61 42.25 -8.10 -9.34
C LEU A 61 41.80 -9.16 -8.32
N LYS A 62 42.31 -10.39 -8.41
CA LYS A 62 41.97 -11.50 -7.51
C LYS A 62 42.39 -11.24 -6.06
N VAL A 63 43.58 -10.68 -5.84
CA VAL A 63 44.11 -10.40 -4.49
C VAL A 63 43.72 -9.00 -3.96
N GLY A 64 42.90 -8.25 -4.70
CA GLY A 64 42.39 -6.93 -4.27
C GLY A 64 43.40 -5.78 -4.34
N GLY A 65 44.51 -5.94 -5.07
CA GLY A 65 45.56 -4.93 -5.23
C GLY A 65 45.33 -3.94 -6.39
N LEU A 66 44.38 -4.23 -7.29
CA LEU A 66 44.09 -3.46 -8.51
C LEU A 66 42.60 -3.07 -8.59
N LYS A 67 42.30 -1.87 -9.11
CA LYS A 67 40.93 -1.43 -9.46
C LYS A 67 40.81 -0.93 -10.89
N VAL A 68 39.72 -1.31 -11.55
CA VAL A 68 39.26 -0.79 -12.84
C VAL A 68 38.20 0.27 -12.56
N ALA A 69 38.65 1.50 -12.31
CA ALA A 69 37.76 2.61 -11.99
C ALA A 69 37.39 3.40 -13.25
N VAL A 70 36.17 3.18 -13.76
CA VAL A 70 35.66 3.82 -14.99
C VAL A 70 34.20 4.25 -14.80
N ASP A 71 33.85 5.42 -15.32
CA ASP A 71 32.47 5.95 -15.25
C ASP A 71 31.86 5.99 -16.65
N VAL A 72 31.22 4.90 -17.08
CA VAL A 72 30.70 4.71 -18.45
C VAL A 72 29.42 3.88 -18.45
N GLY A 73 28.72 3.79 -19.59
CA GLY A 73 27.52 2.94 -19.73
C GLY A 73 27.83 1.50 -20.11
N LEU A 74 28.84 1.30 -20.97
CA LEU A 74 29.20 0.00 -21.53
C LEU A 74 30.69 -0.29 -21.33
N VAL A 75 31.00 -1.53 -20.98
CA VAL A 75 32.37 -2.07 -20.96
C VAL A 75 32.45 -3.29 -21.87
N SER A 76 33.33 -3.23 -22.86
CA SER A 76 33.59 -4.33 -23.80
C SER A 76 34.96 -4.94 -23.52
N ILE A 77 34.98 -6.23 -23.20
CA ILE A 77 36.19 -6.97 -22.82
C ILE A 77 36.58 -7.90 -23.96
N TYR A 78 37.68 -7.57 -24.63
CA TYR A 78 38.24 -8.34 -25.74
C TYR A 78 39.29 -9.32 -25.22
N GLN A 79 39.11 -10.59 -25.53
CA GLN A 79 40.05 -11.64 -25.20
C GLN A 79 41.38 -11.41 -25.93
N GLY A 80 42.49 -11.55 -25.22
CA GLY A 80 43.85 -11.63 -25.77
C GLY A 80 44.59 -12.78 -25.11
N GLY A 81 44.67 -13.93 -25.78
CA GLY A 81 45.13 -15.18 -25.19
C GLY A 81 44.09 -15.83 -24.28
N GLU A 82 44.48 -16.88 -23.56
CA GLU A 82 43.56 -17.59 -22.65
C GLU A 82 43.08 -16.69 -21.51
N ILE A 83 41.78 -16.73 -21.21
CA ILE A 83 41.17 -16.13 -20.03
C ILE A 83 40.35 -17.19 -19.30
N LYS A 84 40.65 -17.41 -18.02
CA LYS A 84 39.94 -18.42 -17.21
C LYS A 84 38.62 -17.85 -16.70
N GLU A 85 37.63 -18.71 -16.46
CA GLU A 85 36.33 -18.29 -15.89
C GLU A 85 36.47 -17.58 -14.53
N ALA A 86 37.42 -18.01 -13.70
CA ALA A 86 37.75 -17.34 -12.45
C ALA A 86 38.32 -15.92 -12.65
N GLU A 87 38.93 -15.64 -13.81
CA GLU A 87 39.46 -14.32 -14.16
C GLU A 87 38.36 -13.42 -14.70
N LYS A 88 37.47 -13.93 -15.56
CA LYS A 88 36.25 -13.23 -15.96
C LYS A 88 35.44 -12.80 -14.73
N SER A 89 35.19 -13.73 -13.81
CA SER A 89 34.47 -13.47 -12.56
C SER A 89 35.14 -12.38 -11.72
N ALA A 90 36.47 -12.37 -11.64
CA ALA A 90 37.23 -11.35 -10.91
C ALA A 90 37.14 -9.97 -11.58
N ILE A 91 37.14 -9.89 -12.91
CA ILE A 91 36.93 -8.64 -13.65
C ILE A 91 35.54 -8.07 -13.36
N ILE A 92 34.50 -8.91 -13.46
CA ILE A 92 33.11 -8.48 -13.26
C ILE A 92 32.88 -8.02 -11.82
N ALA A 93 33.42 -8.74 -10.82
CA ALA A 93 33.35 -8.33 -9.41
C ALA A 93 34.08 -7.00 -9.15
N ASN A 94 35.21 -6.75 -9.83
CA ASN A 94 35.92 -5.47 -9.72
C ASN A 94 35.12 -4.33 -10.35
N LEU A 95 34.56 -4.54 -11.55
CA LEU A 95 33.71 -3.57 -12.23
C LEU A 95 32.43 -3.27 -11.44
N ALA A 96 31.83 -4.27 -10.80
CA ALA A 96 30.65 -4.08 -9.93
C ALA A 96 30.94 -3.07 -8.82
N LYS A 97 32.15 -3.10 -8.24
CA LYS A 97 32.56 -2.27 -7.10
C LYS A 97 33.13 -0.91 -7.48
N TYR A 98 33.82 -0.79 -8.62
CA TYR A 98 34.61 0.38 -8.96
C TYR A 98 34.19 1.09 -10.25
N SER A 99 33.16 0.61 -10.96
CA SER A 99 32.65 1.25 -12.17
C SER A 99 31.15 1.56 -12.11
N THR A 100 30.67 2.45 -13.00
CA THR A 100 29.24 2.77 -13.18
C THR A 100 28.59 2.04 -14.36
N ALA A 101 29.34 1.20 -15.07
CA ALA A 101 28.89 0.46 -16.27
C ALA A 101 27.59 -0.29 -16.03
N SER A 102 26.57 -0.09 -16.86
CA SER A 102 25.32 -0.86 -16.81
C SER A 102 25.38 -2.14 -17.63
N SER A 103 26.31 -2.21 -18.59
CA SER A 103 26.47 -3.36 -19.45
C SER A 103 27.94 -3.80 -19.55
N VAL A 104 28.18 -5.10 -19.52
CA VAL A 104 29.50 -5.72 -19.66
C VAL A 104 29.40 -6.88 -20.64
N ARG A 105 30.24 -6.88 -21.68
CA ARG A 105 30.24 -7.91 -22.73
C ARG A 105 31.63 -8.45 -22.98
N PHE A 106 31.75 -9.76 -23.18
CA PHE A 106 33.01 -10.40 -23.59
C PHE A 106 33.00 -10.72 -25.08
N PHE A 107 34.16 -10.52 -25.68
CA PHE A 107 34.43 -10.79 -27.09
C PHE A 107 35.63 -11.72 -27.21
N ASP A 108 35.55 -12.68 -28.12
CA ASP A 108 36.65 -13.59 -28.42
C ASP A 108 37.78 -12.91 -29.23
N GLU A 109 38.78 -13.71 -29.64
CA GLU A 109 39.89 -13.23 -30.47
C GLU A 109 39.45 -12.77 -31.87
N ALA A 110 38.29 -13.19 -32.37
CA ALA A 110 37.70 -12.72 -33.61
C ALA A 110 36.82 -11.46 -33.43
N CYS A 111 36.79 -10.89 -32.21
CA CYS A 111 35.94 -9.75 -31.83
C CYS A 111 34.44 -10.04 -31.97
N GLN A 112 34.04 -11.31 -31.83
CA GLN A 112 32.64 -11.73 -31.77
C GLN A 112 32.19 -11.79 -30.32
N MET A 113 30.98 -11.29 -30.04
CA MET A 113 30.42 -11.32 -28.70
C MET A 113 30.10 -12.77 -28.32
N VAL A 114 30.73 -13.26 -27.25
CA VAL A 114 30.58 -14.64 -26.77
C VAL A 114 29.80 -14.73 -25.46
N GLU A 115 29.70 -13.63 -24.72
CA GLU A 115 29.04 -13.60 -23.42
C GLU A 115 28.56 -12.18 -23.07
N ASP A 116 27.30 -12.04 -22.64
CA ASP A 116 26.77 -10.83 -22.02
C ASP A 116 26.70 -11.03 -20.50
N ALA A 117 27.56 -10.33 -19.77
CA ALA A 117 27.70 -10.43 -18.33
C ALA A 117 26.93 -9.33 -17.58
N SER A 118 26.06 -8.57 -18.25
CA SER A 118 25.32 -7.44 -17.66
C SER A 118 24.39 -7.89 -16.52
N GLU A 119 23.75 -9.05 -16.67
CA GLU A 119 22.96 -9.64 -15.58
C GLU A 119 23.82 -10.05 -14.39
N TYR A 120 24.97 -10.67 -14.62
CA TYR A 120 25.85 -11.11 -13.53
C TYR A 120 26.43 -9.91 -12.78
N LEU A 121 26.81 -8.84 -13.50
CA LEU A 121 27.19 -7.55 -12.91
C LEU A 121 26.06 -6.97 -12.04
N SER A 122 24.82 -6.99 -12.55
CA SER A 122 23.65 -6.47 -11.84
C SER A 122 23.35 -7.29 -10.58
N ARG A 123 23.48 -8.62 -10.66
CA ARG A 123 23.35 -9.53 -9.50
C ARG A 123 24.42 -9.25 -8.46
N LEU A 124 25.69 -9.09 -8.85
CA LEU A 124 26.78 -8.76 -7.92
C LEU A 124 26.59 -7.40 -7.25
N ARG A 125 26.08 -6.39 -7.97
CA ARG A 125 25.75 -5.10 -7.37
C ARG A 125 24.56 -5.21 -6.42
N ALA A 126 23.50 -5.89 -6.83
CA ALA A 126 22.36 -6.17 -5.96
C ALA A 126 22.75 -7.03 -4.74
N GLU A 127 23.71 -7.94 -4.86
CA GLU A 127 24.28 -8.72 -3.75
C GLU A 127 25.21 -7.89 -2.86
N SER A 128 25.90 -6.90 -3.42
CA SER A 128 26.68 -5.92 -2.65
C SER A 128 25.80 -4.88 -1.96
N GLU A 129 24.62 -4.58 -2.52
CA GLU A 129 23.55 -3.75 -1.92
C GLU A 129 22.73 -4.57 -0.91
N LYS A 130 22.62 -5.89 -1.10
CA LYS A 130 22.07 -6.87 -0.13
C LYS A 130 23.11 -7.34 0.89
N LYS A 131 24.36 -6.90 0.79
CA LYS A 131 25.32 -6.99 1.89
C LYS A 131 25.15 -5.75 2.77
N PRO A 132 25.07 -5.94 4.09
CA PRO A 132 24.94 -4.84 5.02
C PRO A 132 26.16 -3.93 4.87
N ILE A 133 25.98 -2.66 5.25
CA ILE A 133 27.09 -1.84 5.72
C ILE A 133 27.83 -2.67 6.79
N ALA A 134 28.95 -3.28 6.40
CA ALA A 134 29.95 -3.92 7.24
C ALA A 134 31.28 -3.60 6.58
N ASP A 135 32.04 -2.65 7.11
CA ASP A 135 32.90 -2.95 8.26
C ASP A 135 33.02 -1.75 9.23
N THR A 136 32.21 -1.78 10.29
CA THR A 136 32.27 -1.16 11.64
C THR A 136 30.82 -1.05 12.09
N ASP A 137 30.23 -1.94 12.89
CA ASP A 137 30.75 -2.74 13.97
C ASP A 137 30.23 -4.17 13.84
N SER A 138 31.10 -5.18 13.83
CA SER A 138 30.78 -6.32 14.68
C SER A 138 30.52 -5.71 16.05
N VAL A 139 29.26 -5.65 16.50
CA VAL A 139 28.99 -5.26 17.89
C VAL A 139 29.68 -6.34 18.72
N LEU A 140 30.94 -6.09 19.08
CA LEU A 140 31.72 -6.89 19.99
C LEU A 140 30.93 -6.82 21.29
N LEU A 141 30.08 -7.82 21.50
CA LEU A 141 29.36 -7.99 22.73
C LEU A 141 30.43 -8.21 23.80
N SER A 142 30.45 -7.34 24.80
CA SER A 142 31.29 -7.56 25.98
C SER A 142 30.92 -8.90 26.64
N GLU A 143 31.81 -9.48 27.46
CA GLU A 143 31.56 -10.75 28.15
C GLU A 143 30.22 -10.77 28.93
N LYS A 144 29.73 -9.59 29.34
CA LYS A 144 28.40 -9.38 29.92
C LYS A 144 27.71 -8.23 29.19
N PRO A 145 27.06 -8.50 28.04
CA PRO A 145 26.56 -7.44 27.20
C PRO A 145 25.39 -6.71 27.85
N THR A 146 25.47 -5.38 27.82
CA THR A 146 24.43 -4.48 28.32
C THR A 146 23.18 -4.55 27.45
N GLN A 147 22.01 -4.15 27.98
CA GLN A 147 20.77 -4.07 27.19
C GLN A 147 20.92 -3.18 25.94
N LYS A 148 21.75 -2.12 26.02
CA LYS A 148 22.06 -1.24 24.90
C LYS A 148 22.87 -1.94 23.81
N GLU A 149 23.89 -2.71 24.18
CA GLU A 149 24.70 -3.48 23.24
C GLU A 149 23.87 -4.58 22.59
N ILE A 150 23.04 -5.28 23.37
CA ILE A 150 22.12 -6.30 22.87
C ILE A 150 21.12 -5.68 21.90
N MET A 151 20.49 -4.55 22.24
CA MET A 151 19.55 -3.87 21.34
C MET A 151 20.23 -3.45 20.03
N LYS A 152 21.43 -2.88 20.09
CA LYS A 152 22.19 -2.51 18.88
C LYS A 152 22.51 -3.74 18.02
N ALA A 153 22.97 -4.81 18.66
CA ALA A 153 23.28 -6.06 17.98
C ALA A 153 22.01 -6.67 17.37
N PHE A 154 20.89 -6.68 18.10
CA PHE A 154 19.60 -7.17 17.62
C PHE A 154 19.18 -6.42 16.36
N ILE A 155 19.13 -5.08 16.39
CA ILE A 155 18.75 -4.27 15.23
C ILE A 155 19.71 -4.50 14.05
N ALA A 156 21.01 -4.63 14.31
CA ALA A 156 22.01 -4.86 13.26
C ALA A 156 21.90 -6.25 12.61
N HIS A 157 21.50 -7.28 13.37
CA HIS A 157 21.31 -8.65 12.87
C HIS A 157 19.90 -8.90 12.34
N HIS A 158 18.97 -8.00 12.61
CA HIS A 158 17.59 -8.13 12.18
C HIS A 158 17.50 -7.90 10.66
N HIS A 159 16.97 -8.89 9.94
CA HIS A 159 17.03 -8.96 8.48
C HIS A 159 16.09 -7.98 7.77
N ARG A 160 15.12 -7.39 8.47
CA ARG A 160 14.10 -6.54 7.88
C ARG A 160 14.06 -5.19 8.59
N PRO A 161 13.99 -4.06 7.87
CA PRO A 161 13.89 -2.76 8.50
C PRO A 161 12.74 -2.69 9.52
N LEU A 162 13.03 -2.17 10.71
CA LEU A 162 12.04 -1.94 11.76
C LEU A 162 11.68 -0.46 11.84
N ALA A 163 10.39 -0.16 11.96
CA ALA A 163 9.90 1.19 12.17
C ALA A 163 8.86 1.23 13.28
N TYR A 164 8.71 2.38 13.92
CA TYR A 164 7.79 2.57 15.02
C TYR A 164 6.79 3.68 14.72
N ASP A 165 5.50 3.33 14.79
CA ASP A 165 4.41 4.28 14.73
C ASP A 165 4.12 4.81 16.13
N ARG A 166 4.47 6.07 16.37
CA ARG A 166 4.26 6.72 17.67
C ARG A 166 2.79 6.98 17.99
N LEU A 167 1.93 7.11 16.98
CA LEU A 167 0.50 7.38 17.17
C LEU A 167 -0.21 6.14 17.72
N THR A 168 0.02 4.99 17.09
CA THR A 168 -0.57 3.72 17.53
C THR A 168 0.27 3.02 18.60
N GLY A 169 1.54 3.39 18.71
CA GLY A 169 2.46 2.76 19.63
C GLY A 169 2.97 1.40 19.17
N ARG A 170 2.96 1.13 17.87
CA ARG A 170 3.20 -0.21 17.33
C ARG A 170 4.50 -0.26 16.55
N CYS A 171 5.17 -1.39 16.64
CA CYS A 171 6.33 -1.70 15.80
C CYS A 171 5.85 -2.29 14.48
N PHE A 172 6.62 -2.05 13.43
CA PHE A 172 6.39 -2.57 12.10
C PHE A 172 7.69 -3.08 11.51
N GLU A 173 7.58 -4.12 10.69
CA GLU A 173 8.68 -4.74 9.97
C GLU A 173 8.43 -4.61 8.46
N PHE A 174 9.43 -4.19 7.70
CA PHE A 174 9.28 -4.05 6.25
C PHE A 174 9.46 -5.41 5.55
N THR A 175 8.43 -5.84 4.82
CA THR A 175 8.39 -7.14 4.13
C THR A 175 9.16 -7.14 2.80
N GLY A 176 9.58 -5.96 2.33
CA GLY A 176 10.11 -5.72 0.99
C GLY A 176 9.15 -4.92 0.11
N ILE A 177 7.85 -4.92 0.43
CA ILE A 177 6.80 -4.21 -0.32
C ILE A 177 5.80 -3.44 0.56
N TYR A 178 5.62 -3.81 1.82
CA TYR A 178 4.80 -3.08 2.80
C TYR A 178 5.36 -3.22 4.22
N TRP A 179 4.85 -2.41 5.14
CA TRP A 179 5.17 -2.44 6.57
C TRP A 179 4.15 -3.28 7.31
N GLU A 180 4.54 -4.49 7.69
CA GLU A 180 3.71 -5.42 8.43
C GLU A 180 3.76 -5.11 9.92
N ARG A 181 2.61 -5.22 10.59
CA ARG A 181 2.54 -5.01 12.03
C ARG A 181 3.31 -6.12 12.76
N LEU A 182 4.29 -5.72 13.57
CA LEU A 182 5.02 -6.61 14.46
C LEU A 182 4.46 -6.47 15.88
N GLU A 183 3.75 -7.49 16.37
CA GLU A 183 3.19 -7.44 17.72
C GLU A 183 4.28 -7.42 18.78
N ASP A 184 3.98 -6.82 19.93
CA ASP A 184 4.92 -6.71 21.04
C ASP A 184 5.43 -8.09 21.52
N GLU A 185 4.55 -9.11 21.55
CA GLU A 185 4.94 -10.47 21.91
C GLU A 185 5.81 -11.15 20.85
N ASP A 186 5.58 -10.86 19.56
CA ASP A 186 6.41 -11.37 18.48
C ASP A 186 7.81 -10.73 18.51
N LEU A 187 7.89 -9.42 18.75
CA LEU A 187 9.16 -8.72 18.95
C LEU A 187 9.93 -9.29 20.15
N LYS A 188 9.25 -9.52 21.29
CA LYS A 188 9.86 -10.17 22.46
C LYS A 188 10.34 -11.58 22.14
N SER A 189 9.57 -12.36 21.38
CA SER A 189 9.95 -13.71 20.94
C SER A 189 11.18 -13.69 20.04
N GLN A 190 11.27 -12.73 19.10
CA GLN A 190 12.45 -12.55 18.26
C GLN A 190 13.69 -12.17 19.09
N ILE A 191 13.54 -11.28 20.07
CA ILE A 191 14.63 -10.89 20.99
C ILE A 191 15.09 -12.09 21.83
N LEU A 192 14.14 -12.90 22.33
CA LEU A 192 14.45 -14.11 23.10
C LEU A 192 15.29 -15.08 22.25
N LYS A 193 14.84 -15.40 21.03
CA LYS A 193 15.59 -16.27 20.11
C LYS A 193 16.99 -15.71 19.80
N PHE A 194 17.10 -14.39 19.65
CA PHE A 194 18.40 -13.74 19.45
C PHE A 194 19.33 -13.91 20.65
N LEU A 195 18.79 -13.80 21.88
CA LEU A 195 19.56 -14.02 23.11
C LEU A 195 19.97 -15.49 23.30
N ASP A 196 19.09 -16.44 22.97
CA ASP A 196 19.41 -17.87 22.96
C ASP A 196 20.60 -18.15 22.02
N ASN A 197 20.58 -17.58 20.80
CA ASN A 197 21.67 -17.74 19.83
C ASN A 197 23.01 -17.15 20.31
N LEU A 198 22.97 -16.18 21.22
CA LEU A 198 24.15 -15.58 21.85
C LEU A 198 24.58 -16.33 23.12
N ASN A 199 23.86 -17.38 23.54
CA ASN A 199 24.00 -18.03 24.84
C ASN A 199 23.98 -17.03 26.01
N ALA A 200 23.14 -15.99 25.91
CA ALA A 200 23.06 -14.92 26.90
C ALA A 200 21.88 -15.13 27.85
N ASP A 201 22.10 -14.97 29.16
CA ASP A 201 21.04 -15.05 30.16
C ASP A 201 19.98 -13.96 30.00
N TYR A 202 18.73 -14.29 30.34
CA TYR A 202 17.62 -13.34 30.30
C TYR A 202 16.56 -13.53 31.37
N THR A 203 15.80 -12.46 31.58
CA THR A 203 14.57 -12.43 32.38
C THR A 203 13.48 -11.75 31.57
N SER A 204 12.21 -11.94 31.93
CA SER A 204 11.08 -11.26 31.28
C SER A 204 11.24 -9.73 31.27
N THR A 205 11.72 -9.15 32.39
CA THR A 205 12.02 -7.72 32.49
C THR A 205 13.14 -7.30 31.52
N LYS A 206 14.22 -8.09 31.41
CA LYS A 206 15.32 -7.78 30.49
C LYS A 206 14.85 -7.76 29.04
N ILE A 207 14.04 -8.73 28.63
CA ILE A 207 13.48 -8.81 27.27
C ILE A 207 12.56 -7.61 27.00
N THR A 208 11.68 -7.29 27.94
CA THR A 208 10.76 -6.14 27.82
C THR A 208 11.53 -4.83 27.65
N ASN A 209 12.54 -4.58 28.48
CA ASN A 209 13.37 -3.38 28.37
C ASN A 209 14.11 -3.31 27.02
N ILE A 210 14.62 -4.44 26.51
CA ILE A 210 15.26 -4.47 25.19
C ILE A 210 14.24 -4.16 24.10
N ALA A 211 13.03 -4.72 24.15
CA ALA A 211 11.97 -4.44 23.18
C ALA A 211 11.60 -2.95 23.17
N ASP A 212 11.50 -2.31 24.34
CA ASP A 212 11.22 -0.88 24.44
C ASP A 212 12.38 -0.03 23.90
N LEU A 213 13.64 -0.43 24.15
CA LEU A 213 14.81 0.20 23.55
C LEU A 213 14.83 0.05 22.02
N VAL A 214 14.43 -1.10 21.48
CA VAL A 214 14.30 -1.32 20.04
C VAL A 214 13.27 -0.35 19.46
N LYS A 215 12.06 -0.28 20.03
CA LYS A 215 11.00 0.66 19.60
C LYS A 215 11.47 2.12 19.63
N LEU A 216 12.22 2.52 20.66
CA LEU A 216 12.77 3.87 20.78
C LEU A 216 13.85 4.18 19.74
N LYS A 217 14.60 3.17 19.31
CA LYS A 217 15.71 3.31 18.35
C LYS A 217 15.27 3.16 16.89
N SER A 218 14.18 2.43 16.62
CA SER A 218 13.59 2.26 15.30
C SER A 218 13.19 3.59 14.68
N ASP A 219 13.24 3.65 13.35
CA ASP A 219 12.87 4.84 12.61
C ASP A 219 11.39 5.17 12.79
N ARG A 220 11.05 6.45 12.75
CA ARG A 220 9.65 6.89 12.85
C ARG A 220 8.93 6.48 11.56
N LEU A 221 7.88 5.68 11.71
CA LEU A 221 7.00 5.37 10.59
C LEU A 221 6.07 6.57 10.29
N PRO A 222 6.05 7.10 9.06
CA PRO A 222 5.16 8.20 8.68
C PRO A 222 3.68 7.83 8.77
N GLU A 223 2.78 8.82 8.73
CA GLU A 223 1.34 8.56 8.64
C GLU A 223 1.01 7.71 7.39
N VAL A 224 -0.02 6.88 7.48
CA VAL A 224 -0.44 6.02 6.37
C VAL A 224 -0.85 6.87 5.17
N ASN A 225 -0.28 6.60 4.00
CA ASN A 225 -0.74 7.20 2.77
C ASN A 225 -2.03 6.53 2.28
N ASN A 226 -3.14 7.03 2.81
CA ASN A 226 -4.45 6.43 2.57
C ASN A 226 -5.00 6.65 1.15
N ALA A 227 -4.27 7.34 0.26
CA ALA A 227 -4.61 7.41 -1.16
C ALA A 227 -4.16 6.17 -1.94
N LEU A 228 -3.42 5.26 -1.30
CA LEU A 228 -2.83 4.09 -1.95
C LEU A 228 -3.51 2.80 -1.49
N ILE A 229 -3.60 1.86 -2.43
CA ILE A 229 -3.97 0.47 -2.18
C ILE A 229 -2.87 -0.39 -2.81
N GLY A 230 -2.21 -1.21 -2.00
CA GLY A 230 -1.25 -2.18 -2.51
C GLY A 230 -1.91 -3.49 -2.91
N PHE A 231 -1.40 -4.12 -3.95
CA PHE A 231 -1.74 -5.43 -4.48
C PHE A 231 -0.47 -6.26 -4.59
N SER A 232 -0.56 -7.56 -4.92
CA SER A 232 0.64 -8.39 -5.08
C SER A 232 1.56 -7.94 -6.22
N ASN A 233 1.01 -7.27 -7.24
CA ASN A 233 1.72 -6.83 -8.45
C ASN A 233 1.98 -5.31 -8.53
N GLY A 234 1.69 -4.54 -7.48
CA GLY A 234 1.93 -3.09 -7.46
C GLY A 234 0.96 -2.30 -6.60
N VAL A 235 0.84 -1.01 -6.89
CA VAL A 235 0.11 -0.03 -6.06
C VAL A 235 -0.81 0.81 -6.94
N LEU A 236 -2.08 0.86 -6.56
CA LEU A 236 -3.08 1.74 -7.16
C LEU A 236 -3.19 3.04 -6.34
N ASN A 237 -3.02 4.18 -6.99
CA ASN A 237 -3.44 5.46 -6.43
C ASN A 237 -4.93 5.66 -6.70
N LYS A 238 -5.74 5.58 -5.65
CA LYS A 238 -7.20 5.62 -5.78
C LYS A 238 -7.78 7.01 -6.08
N LEU A 239 -6.96 8.05 -6.01
CA LEU A 239 -7.35 9.43 -6.37
C LEU A 239 -7.09 9.73 -7.85
N THR A 240 -6.04 9.17 -8.43
CA THR A 240 -5.65 9.40 -9.84
C THR A 240 -6.03 8.25 -10.76
N GLY A 241 -6.23 7.05 -10.22
CA GLY A 241 -6.42 5.81 -10.99
C GLY A 241 -5.14 5.23 -11.58
N GLU A 242 -3.98 5.82 -11.27
CA GLU A 242 -2.68 5.36 -11.75
C GLU A 242 -2.22 4.12 -10.99
N PHE A 243 -1.69 3.15 -11.73
CA PHE A 243 -1.08 1.95 -11.19
C PHE A 243 0.43 1.95 -11.47
N ARG A 244 1.23 1.58 -10.47
CA ARG A 244 2.69 1.54 -10.57
C ARG A 244 3.30 0.48 -9.67
N GLU A 245 4.58 0.20 -9.85
CA GLU A 245 5.36 -0.68 -8.98
C GLU A 245 5.43 -0.18 -7.53
N HIS A 246 5.70 -1.13 -6.62
CA HIS A 246 5.90 -0.86 -5.19
C HIS A 246 7.07 0.08 -4.94
N ARG A 247 6.91 0.95 -3.94
CA ARG A 247 7.98 1.80 -3.42
C ARG A 247 7.99 1.74 -1.90
N PRO A 248 9.16 1.55 -1.25
CA PRO A 248 9.26 1.58 0.21
C PRO A 248 8.68 2.86 0.84
N ASP A 249 8.86 3.99 0.14
CA ASP A 249 8.39 5.32 0.56
C ASP A 249 6.88 5.53 0.44
N ASP A 250 6.13 4.51 -0.01
CA ASP A 250 4.66 4.54 0.05
C ASP A 250 4.13 4.28 1.45
N TYR A 251 4.96 3.68 2.31
CA TYR A 251 4.64 3.33 3.69
C TYR A 251 3.32 2.54 3.83
N LEU A 252 3.02 1.66 2.88
CA LEU A 252 1.84 0.79 2.93
C LEU A 252 1.84 -0.03 4.22
N ARG A 253 0.70 -0.17 4.88
CA ARG A 253 0.55 -0.99 6.10
C ARG A 253 0.14 -2.44 5.84
N GLY A 254 -0.09 -2.74 4.58
CA GLY A 254 -0.43 -4.04 4.06
C GLY A 254 -0.94 -3.90 2.63
N ILE A 255 -1.28 -5.04 2.05
CA ILE A 255 -1.71 -5.15 0.66
C ILE A 255 -2.87 -6.12 0.55
N GLU A 256 -3.56 -6.05 -0.57
CA GLU A 256 -4.42 -7.12 -1.03
C GLU A 256 -3.56 -8.26 -1.61
N HIS A 257 -3.75 -9.49 -1.12
CA HIS A 257 -2.99 -10.68 -1.53
C HIS A 257 -3.51 -11.31 -2.84
N TYR A 258 -3.78 -10.47 -3.83
CA TYR A 258 -4.09 -10.87 -5.20
C TYR A 258 -3.58 -9.81 -6.17
N GLU A 259 -3.45 -10.19 -7.44
CA GLU A 259 -3.02 -9.27 -8.50
C GLU A 259 -4.21 -8.48 -9.05
N ILE A 260 -4.01 -7.18 -9.24
CA ILE A 260 -5.00 -6.37 -9.96
C ILE A 260 -4.85 -6.56 -11.46
N ASN A 261 -5.97 -6.77 -12.17
CA ASN A 261 -5.99 -6.87 -13.62
C ASN A 261 -6.23 -5.49 -14.25
N LEU A 262 -5.18 -4.90 -14.83
CA LEU A 262 -5.24 -3.58 -15.47
C LEU A 262 -6.02 -3.60 -16.80
N GLU A 263 -6.18 -4.76 -17.43
CA GLU A 263 -6.96 -4.92 -18.66
C GLU A 263 -8.47 -4.97 -18.38
N SER A 264 -8.87 -5.22 -17.12
CA SER A 264 -10.27 -5.27 -16.70
C SER A 264 -10.88 -3.86 -16.63
N THR A 265 -11.10 -3.25 -17.80
CA THR A 265 -11.72 -1.93 -17.93
C THR A 265 -13.24 -1.98 -18.00
N GLU A 266 -13.80 -3.11 -18.44
CA GLU A 266 -15.22 -3.39 -18.36
C GLU A 266 -15.60 -3.93 -16.98
N THR A 267 -16.85 -3.71 -16.58
CA THR A 267 -17.34 -4.04 -15.24
C THR A 267 -18.71 -4.75 -15.26
N PRO A 268 -18.90 -5.83 -16.05
CA PRO A 268 -20.21 -6.44 -16.24
C PRO A 268 -20.86 -6.96 -14.95
N PHE A 269 -20.11 -7.57 -14.03
CA PHE A 269 -20.67 -8.07 -12.77
C PHE A 269 -21.08 -6.91 -11.86
N PHE A 270 -20.25 -5.89 -11.74
CA PHE A 270 -20.60 -4.67 -11.02
C PHE A 270 -21.82 -3.98 -11.63
N ASP A 271 -21.90 -3.88 -12.95
CA ASP A 271 -23.02 -3.24 -13.66
C ASP A 271 -24.32 -4.03 -13.49
N ASP A 272 -24.26 -5.36 -13.53
CA ASP A 272 -25.41 -6.24 -13.25
C ASP A 272 -25.92 -6.05 -11.82
N TRP A 273 -25.02 -5.99 -10.83
CA TRP A 273 -25.41 -5.74 -9.44
C TRP A 273 -25.99 -4.34 -9.25
N LEU A 274 -25.40 -3.34 -9.89
CA LEU A 274 -25.83 -1.97 -9.81
C LEU A 274 -27.23 -1.79 -10.40
N GLU A 275 -27.47 -2.35 -11.59
CA GLU A 275 -28.77 -2.32 -12.27
C GLU A 275 -29.84 -3.03 -11.43
N TYR A 276 -29.52 -4.21 -10.91
CA TYR A 276 -30.42 -4.97 -10.05
C TYR A 276 -30.77 -4.20 -8.76
N SER A 277 -29.77 -3.59 -8.10
CA SER A 277 -29.93 -2.90 -6.83
C SER A 277 -30.64 -1.55 -6.98
N ALA A 278 -30.46 -0.89 -8.13
CA ALA A 278 -31.17 0.34 -8.48
C ALA A 278 -32.64 0.09 -8.85
N ASN A 279 -32.97 -1.11 -9.34
CA ASN A 279 -34.33 -1.52 -9.69
C ASN A 279 -35.03 -0.51 -10.64
N GLY A 280 -34.30 -0.08 -11.69
CA GLY A 280 -34.77 0.89 -12.68
C GLY A 280 -34.80 2.35 -12.20
N ASN A 281 -34.35 2.66 -10.99
CA ASN A 281 -34.21 4.03 -10.49
C ASN A 281 -32.83 4.59 -10.84
N GLU A 282 -32.76 5.42 -11.88
CA GLU A 282 -31.52 6.04 -12.35
C GLU A 282 -30.86 6.97 -11.32
N LEU A 283 -31.64 7.70 -10.52
CA LEU A 283 -31.08 8.54 -9.46
C LEU A 283 -30.44 7.69 -8.37
N LYS A 284 -31.08 6.58 -7.97
CA LYS A 284 -30.50 5.62 -7.02
C LYS A 284 -29.24 4.96 -7.55
N LYS A 285 -29.23 4.58 -8.83
CA LYS A 285 -28.05 4.08 -9.55
C LYS A 285 -26.89 5.06 -9.46
N ARG A 286 -27.13 6.32 -9.81
CA ARG A 286 -26.14 7.40 -9.69
C ARG A 286 -25.72 7.65 -8.25
N ALA A 287 -26.64 7.55 -7.29
CA ALA A 287 -26.34 7.72 -5.88
C ALA A 287 -25.47 6.60 -5.31
N PHE A 288 -25.65 5.34 -5.75
CA PHE A 288 -24.73 4.25 -5.41
C PHE A 288 -23.31 4.56 -5.90
N LEU A 289 -23.17 4.96 -7.16
CA LEU A 289 -21.88 5.33 -7.74
C LEU A 289 -21.26 6.52 -7.00
N ALA A 290 -22.03 7.55 -6.67
CA ALA A 290 -21.55 8.70 -5.90
C ALA A 290 -21.12 8.31 -4.46
N GLY A 291 -21.81 7.36 -3.83
CA GLY A 291 -21.43 6.83 -2.51
C GLY A 291 -20.14 6.02 -2.57
N LEU A 292 -19.97 5.18 -3.58
CA LEU A 292 -18.72 4.45 -3.81
C LEU A 292 -17.57 5.40 -4.18
N TYR A 293 -17.83 6.47 -4.92
CA TYR A 293 -16.86 7.54 -5.18
C TYR A 293 -16.44 8.24 -3.87
N MET A 294 -17.39 8.52 -2.98
CA MET A 294 -17.12 9.10 -1.66
C MET A 294 -16.15 8.22 -0.86
N VAL A 295 -16.36 6.89 -0.88
CA VAL A 295 -15.49 5.90 -0.24
C VAL A 295 -14.12 5.84 -0.93
N LEU A 296 -14.09 5.66 -2.24
CA LEU A 296 -12.88 5.57 -3.05
C LEU A 296 -11.96 6.76 -2.81
N THR A 297 -12.50 7.99 -2.89
CA THR A 297 -11.70 9.22 -2.76
C THR A 297 -11.62 9.77 -1.33
N ASN A 298 -12.12 9.01 -0.34
CA ASN A 298 -12.19 9.38 1.07
C ASN A 298 -12.71 10.81 1.31
N GLN A 299 -13.92 11.12 0.86
CA GLN A 299 -14.52 12.45 1.00
C GLN A 299 -15.15 12.65 2.39
N TYR A 300 -14.42 12.30 3.44
CA TYR A 300 -14.88 12.40 4.84
C TYR A 300 -15.33 13.81 5.23
N LYS A 301 -14.77 14.85 4.60
CA LYS A 301 -15.12 16.26 4.82
C LYS A 301 -16.56 16.60 4.43
N TRP A 302 -17.24 15.75 3.66
CA TRP A 302 -18.65 15.95 3.36
C TRP A 302 -19.56 15.68 4.56
N GLN A 303 -19.04 15.00 5.59
CA GLN A 303 -19.74 14.68 6.84
C GLN A 303 -21.01 13.83 6.65
N TYR A 304 -21.15 13.16 5.51
CA TYR A 304 -22.18 12.16 5.27
C TYR A 304 -21.71 10.76 5.70
N TYR A 305 -22.66 9.89 5.99
CA TYR A 305 -22.44 8.46 6.14
C TYR A 305 -23.53 7.68 5.38
N LEU A 306 -23.16 6.49 4.93
CA LEU A 306 -23.99 5.67 4.05
C LEU A 306 -24.69 4.58 4.88
N GLU A 307 -26.01 4.58 4.85
CA GLU A 307 -26.87 3.55 5.44
C GLU A 307 -27.33 2.60 4.34
N VAL A 308 -27.08 1.31 4.53
CA VAL A 308 -27.49 0.25 3.62
C VAL A 308 -28.54 -0.61 4.32
N THR A 309 -29.82 -0.43 3.97
CA THR A 309 -30.93 -1.13 4.63
C THR A 309 -31.75 -1.95 3.63
N GLY A 310 -32.62 -2.82 4.12
CA GLY A 310 -33.59 -3.54 3.29
C GLY A 310 -33.70 -5.02 3.65
N VAL A 311 -34.31 -5.81 2.77
CA VAL A 311 -34.62 -7.22 3.06
C VAL A 311 -33.37 -8.11 3.06
N ALA A 312 -33.45 -9.24 3.74
CA ALA A 312 -32.37 -10.23 3.74
C ALA A 312 -32.06 -10.70 2.30
N ARG A 313 -30.77 -10.96 2.01
CA ARG A 313 -30.29 -11.46 0.71
C ARG A 313 -30.61 -10.54 -0.48
N ALA A 314 -30.66 -9.22 -0.25
CA ALA A 314 -30.91 -8.23 -1.29
C ALA A 314 -29.64 -7.64 -1.94
N GLY A 315 -28.45 -8.08 -1.54
CA GLY A 315 -27.18 -7.57 -2.09
C GLY A 315 -26.50 -6.48 -1.25
N LYS A 316 -26.93 -6.28 0.00
CA LYS A 316 -26.31 -5.33 0.95
C LYS A 316 -24.84 -5.62 1.22
N SER A 317 -24.50 -6.88 1.50
CA SER A 317 -23.13 -7.32 1.75
C SER A 317 -22.22 -7.13 0.54
N VAL A 318 -22.79 -7.15 -0.68
CA VAL A 318 -22.03 -6.86 -1.91
C VAL A 318 -21.63 -5.38 -1.95
N PHE A 319 -22.52 -4.45 -1.53
CA PHE A 319 -22.16 -3.03 -1.42
C PHE A 319 -20.98 -2.83 -0.45
N GLU A 320 -21.06 -3.43 0.74
CA GLU A 320 -20.02 -3.32 1.76
C GLU A 320 -18.69 -3.87 1.27
N GLU A 321 -18.72 -4.99 0.56
CA GLU A 321 -17.54 -5.62 0.01
C GLU A 321 -16.91 -4.79 -1.11
N ILE A 322 -17.72 -4.23 -2.02
CA ILE A 322 -17.22 -3.29 -3.05
C ILE A 322 -16.59 -2.06 -2.39
N ALA A 323 -17.25 -1.48 -1.39
CA ALA A 323 -16.71 -0.34 -0.64
C ALA A 323 -15.38 -0.69 0.06
N THR A 324 -15.28 -1.89 0.64
CA THR A 324 -14.06 -2.39 1.28
C THR A 324 -12.92 -2.52 0.27
N ILE A 325 -13.17 -3.17 -0.86
CA ILE A 325 -12.17 -3.40 -1.90
C ILE A 325 -11.71 -2.07 -2.50
N LEU A 326 -12.63 -1.14 -2.81
CA LEU A 326 -12.31 0.21 -3.32
C LEU A 326 -11.50 1.04 -2.33
N ASN A 327 -11.64 0.80 -1.03
CA ASN A 327 -10.88 1.52 -0.02
C ASN A 327 -9.53 0.84 0.30
N GLY A 328 -9.46 -0.49 0.13
CA GLY A 328 -8.44 -1.38 0.66
C GLY A 328 -8.84 -1.91 2.06
N ARG A 329 -8.70 -3.22 2.29
CA ARG A 329 -9.04 -3.86 3.56
C ARG A 329 -8.22 -3.32 4.72
N GLU A 330 -6.93 -3.09 4.49
CA GLU A 330 -6.04 -2.50 5.49
C GLU A 330 -6.35 -1.04 5.82
N ASN A 331 -7.05 -0.33 4.94
CA ASN A 331 -7.53 1.03 5.21
C ASN A 331 -8.94 1.02 5.84
N THR A 332 -9.51 -0.17 6.09
CA THR A 332 -10.86 -0.37 6.60
C THR A 332 -10.81 -0.90 8.03
N ALA A 333 -11.77 -0.51 8.86
CA ALA A 333 -12.00 -1.10 10.18
C ALA A 333 -13.48 -1.30 10.45
N VAL A 334 -13.78 -2.18 11.41
CA VAL A 334 -15.15 -2.48 11.82
C VAL A 334 -15.43 -1.87 13.19
N LEU A 335 -16.51 -1.08 13.29
CA LEU A 335 -16.99 -0.47 14.53
C LEU A 335 -18.50 -0.22 14.44
N ASP A 336 -19.25 -0.62 15.48
CA ASP A 336 -20.67 -0.29 15.59
C ASP A 336 -20.91 1.13 16.09
N ILE A 337 -22.14 1.63 15.95
CA ILE A 337 -22.52 3.00 16.35
C ILE A 337 -22.18 3.26 17.83
N ALA A 338 -22.46 2.31 18.72
CA ALA A 338 -22.18 2.45 20.15
C ALA A 338 -20.67 2.50 20.46
N GLY A 339 -19.84 1.94 19.60
CA GLY A 339 -18.39 1.95 19.74
C GLY A 339 -17.76 3.31 19.53
N PHE A 340 -18.46 4.27 18.93
CA PHE A 340 -17.99 5.65 18.81
C PHE A 340 -18.02 6.43 20.13
N ASP A 341 -18.68 5.91 21.16
CA ASP A 341 -18.72 6.50 22.50
C ASP A 341 -17.71 5.82 23.46
N ASP A 342 -16.86 4.91 22.96
CA ASP A 342 -15.85 4.18 23.73
C ASP A 342 -14.42 4.48 23.20
N PRO A 343 -13.59 5.22 23.97
CA PRO A 343 -12.22 5.55 23.58
C PRO A 343 -11.32 4.35 23.27
N ILE A 344 -11.53 3.19 23.91
CA ILE A 344 -10.77 1.97 23.60
C ILE A 344 -11.18 1.45 22.23
N ARG A 345 -12.49 1.36 21.96
CA ARG A 345 -12.99 0.81 20.69
C ARG A 345 -12.64 1.73 19.51
N LEU A 346 -12.62 3.04 19.74
CA LEU A 346 -12.18 4.05 18.77
C LEU A 346 -10.71 3.89 18.34
N SER A 347 -9.85 3.26 19.13
CA SER A 347 -8.46 2.99 18.73
C SER A 347 -8.34 2.22 17.40
N LYS A 348 -9.35 1.41 17.06
CA LYS A 348 -9.42 0.67 15.78
C LYS A 348 -9.57 1.58 14.56
N THR A 349 -10.03 2.81 14.75
CA THR A 349 -10.28 3.79 13.67
C THR A 349 -9.03 4.59 13.30
N VAL A 350 -7.97 4.50 14.11
CA VAL A 350 -6.74 5.28 13.91
C VAL A 350 -6.08 4.88 12.60
N GLY A 351 -5.87 5.87 11.73
CA GLY A 351 -5.24 5.69 10.42
C GLY A 351 -6.15 5.13 9.33
N LYS A 352 -7.42 4.82 9.64
CA LYS A 352 -8.38 4.21 8.70
C LYS A 352 -9.15 5.27 7.92
N THR A 353 -9.59 4.93 6.71
CA THR A 353 -10.40 5.79 5.82
C THR A 353 -11.80 5.26 5.53
N LEU A 354 -12.08 4.02 5.89
CA LEU A 354 -13.43 3.47 5.87
C LEU A 354 -13.69 2.80 7.21
N ILE A 355 -14.81 3.14 7.83
CA ILE A 355 -15.33 2.41 8.98
C ILE A 355 -16.63 1.74 8.55
N LEU A 356 -16.69 0.43 8.73
CA LEU A 356 -17.87 -0.39 8.47
C LEU A 356 -18.57 -0.78 9.76
N SER A 357 -19.90 -0.75 9.74
CA SER A 357 -20.72 -1.48 10.70
C SER A 357 -21.63 -2.45 9.96
N PRO A 358 -21.13 -3.67 9.66
CA PRO A 358 -21.95 -4.70 9.04
C PRO A 358 -22.97 -5.23 10.04
N ASP A 359 -24.20 -5.47 9.58
CA ASP A 359 -25.30 -5.99 10.39
C ASP A 359 -25.48 -5.22 11.72
N GLN A 360 -25.47 -3.89 11.63
CA GLN A 360 -25.63 -2.97 12.76
C GLN A 360 -26.88 -3.36 13.56
N LYS A 361 -26.65 -3.63 14.85
CA LYS A 361 -27.72 -3.91 15.81
C LYS A 361 -28.62 -2.68 15.98
N PRO A 362 -29.88 -2.87 16.38
CA PRO A 362 -30.75 -1.76 16.75
C PRO A 362 -30.04 -0.77 17.67
N TYR A 363 -30.22 0.53 17.42
CA TYR A 363 -29.62 1.59 18.20
C TYR A 363 -30.64 2.69 18.47
N ILE A 364 -30.70 3.14 19.73
CA ILE A 364 -31.49 4.27 20.18
C ILE A 364 -30.58 5.12 21.08
N GLY A 365 -30.31 6.36 20.67
CA GLY A 365 -29.40 7.25 21.40
C GLY A 365 -29.02 8.49 20.61
N THR A 366 -28.24 9.37 21.23
CA THR A 366 -27.79 10.62 20.58
C THR A 366 -26.69 10.38 19.55
N ALA A 367 -25.87 9.33 19.72
CA ALA A 367 -24.71 9.02 18.89
C ALA A 367 -23.74 10.21 18.73
N ASP A 368 -23.54 10.97 19.80
CA ASP A 368 -22.68 12.16 19.79
C ASP A 368 -21.23 11.83 19.43
N GLY A 369 -20.70 10.69 19.85
CA GLY A 369 -19.38 10.21 19.45
C GLY A 369 -19.27 10.02 17.93
N LEU A 370 -20.26 9.38 17.31
CA LEU A 370 -20.32 9.20 15.85
C LEU A 370 -20.42 10.57 15.14
N LYS A 371 -21.25 11.48 15.66
CA LYS A 371 -21.41 12.84 15.13
C LYS A 371 -20.12 13.64 15.20
N ASN A 372 -19.39 13.53 16.30
CA ASN A 372 -18.11 14.20 16.49
C ASN A 372 -17.04 13.63 15.56
N ALA A 373 -16.91 12.30 15.51
CA ALA A 373 -15.93 11.61 14.68
C ALA A 373 -16.13 11.86 13.18
N THR A 374 -17.38 11.78 12.69
CA THR A 374 -17.72 12.07 11.28
C THR A 374 -17.72 13.57 10.97
N GLY A 375 -17.82 14.43 11.99
CA GLY A 375 -17.74 15.88 11.86
C GLY A 375 -16.32 16.43 11.71
N GLY A 376 -15.28 15.61 11.88
CA GLY A 376 -13.88 16.04 11.87
C GLY A 376 -13.40 16.66 13.19
N GLY A 377 -14.16 16.44 14.27
CA GLY A 377 -13.76 16.83 15.62
C GLY A 377 -12.60 15.98 16.15
N LEU A 378 -11.99 16.45 17.24
CA LEU A 378 -11.04 15.65 18.00
C LEU A 378 -11.81 14.62 18.82
N ILE A 379 -11.35 13.38 18.78
CA ILE A 379 -11.85 12.29 19.62
C ILE A 379 -10.72 11.81 20.53
N ALA A 380 -11.11 11.40 21.73
CA ALA A 380 -10.26 10.65 22.64
C ALA A 380 -10.14 9.21 22.14
N VAL A 381 -8.92 8.73 21.94
CA VAL A 381 -8.65 7.32 21.67
C VAL A 381 -7.64 6.78 22.66
N ARG A 382 -7.88 5.58 23.17
CA ARG A 382 -7.02 4.92 24.14
C ARG A 382 -6.58 3.57 23.61
N ASN A 383 -5.29 3.46 23.28
CA ASN A 383 -4.69 2.16 23.02
C ASN A 383 -4.61 1.37 24.33
N LEU A 384 -4.82 0.06 24.28
CA LEU A 384 -4.76 -0.78 25.48
C LEU A 384 -3.38 -0.64 26.15
N TYR A 385 -3.37 -0.45 27.46
CA TYR A 385 -2.15 -0.24 28.27
C TYR A 385 -1.35 1.03 27.93
N ARG A 386 -1.99 2.03 27.31
CA ARG A 386 -1.39 3.34 27.03
C ARG A 386 -2.32 4.47 27.44
N ASP A 387 -1.74 5.64 27.60
CA ASP A 387 -2.47 6.86 27.86
C ASP A 387 -3.38 7.21 26.67
N GLU A 388 -4.44 7.95 27.00
CA GLU A 388 -5.35 8.49 26.01
C GLU A 388 -4.64 9.55 25.15
N ILE A 389 -4.93 9.52 23.85
CA ILE A 389 -4.42 10.50 22.90
C ILE A 389 -5.60 11.15 22.16
N GLU A 390 -5.40 12.41 21.77
CA GLU A 390 -6.33 13.08 20.87
C GLU A 390 -6.04 12.67 19.43
N TYR A 391 -7.09 12.27 18.71
CA TYR A 391 -7.01 11.87 17.32
C TYR A 391 -8.09 12.59 16.50
N ARG A 392 -7.74 13.03 15.29
CA ARG A 392 -8.70 13.61 14.33
C ARG A 392 -9.01 12.57 13.25
N PRO A 393 -10.22 11.97 13.25
CA PRO A 393 -10.57 10.95 12.29
C PRO A 393 -10.72 11.49 10.87
N ARG A 394 -10.41 10.64 9.88
CA ARG A 394 -10.47 10.96 8.45
C ARG A 394 -11.06 9.79 7.65
N PHE A 395 -12.25 9.35 8.04
CA PHE A 395 -12.92 8.20 7.43
C PHE A 395 -14.32 8.54 6.92
N VAL A 396 -14.77 7.75 5.94
CA VAL A 396 -16.18 7.60 5.59
C VAL A 396 -16.77 6.47 6.45
N PHE A 397 -17.99 6.67 6.97
CA PHE A 397 -18.71 5.64 7.72
C PHE A 397 -19.81 5.04 6.86
N VAL A 398 -19.86 3.71 6.82
CA VAL A 398 -20.90 2.93 6.16
C VAL A 398 -21.42 1.91 7.15
N TYR A 399 -22.73 1.76 7.23
CA TYR A 399 -23.33 0.71 8.03
C TYR A 399 -24.48 0.05 7.29
N SER A 400 -24.64 -1.25 7.49
CA SER A 400 -25.82 -1.96 7.05
C SER A 400 -26.70 -2.36 8.22
N THR A 401 -28.01 -2.39 8.02
CA THR A 401 -28.96 -2.79 9.06
C THR A 401 -30.21 -3.42 8.45
N ASN A 402 -30.84 -4.33 9.18
CA ASN A 402 -32.19 -4.81 8.89
C ASN A 402 -33.23 -4.18 9.84
N HIS A 403 -32.77 -3.35 10.77
CA HIS A 403 -33.57 -2.75 11.82
C HIS A 403 -33.53 -1.22 11.73
N PRO A 404 -34.59 -0.53 12.18
CA PRO A 404 -34.56 0.91 12.20
C PRO A 404 -33.54 1.44 13.22
N ILE A 405 -32.77 2.47 12.80
CA ILE A 405 -31.84 3.21 13.66
C ILE A 405 -32.47 4.54 14.02
N SER A 406 -32.66 4.77 15.32
CA SER A 406 -33.30 5.97 15.86
C SER A 406 -32.29 6.86 16.58
N PHE A 407 -31.82 7.90 15.89
CA PHE A 407 -31.04 8.97 16.53
C PHE A 407 -31.97 9.93 17.25
N THR A 408 -31.75 10.14 18.54
CA THR A 408 -32.57 11.01 19.41
C THR A 408 -32.03 12.44 19.54
N ASP A 409 -31.05 12.82 18.71
CA ASP A 409 -30.51 14.19 18.65
C ASP A 409 -31.63 15.21 18.36
N ARG A 410 -31.83 16.13 19.30
CA ARG A 410 -32.88 17.15 19.28
C ARG A 410 -32.75 18.14 18.12
N ASN A 411 -31.55 18.27 17.53
CA ASN A 411 -31.26 19.26 16.49
C ASN A 411 -31.27 18.69 15.06
N GLY A 412 -31.65 17.41 14.87
CA GLY A 412 -31.63 16.78 13.54
C GLY A 412 -30.22 16.64 12.95
N GLY A 413 -29.16 16.73 13.76
CA GLY A 413 -27.78 16.71 13.30
C GLY A 413 -27.36 15.41 12.60
N HIS A 414 -28.09 14.32 12.86
CA HIS A 414 -27.89 13.02 12.21
C HIS A 414 -28.73 12.85 10.93
N SER A 415 -29.97 13.35 10.89
CA SER A 415 -30.89 13.09 9.78
C SER A 415 -30.42 13.74 8.47
N GLY A 416 -29.71 14.86 8.56
CA GLY A 416 -29.05 15.54 7.44
C GLY A 416 -27.67 14.98 7.05
N ARG A 417 -27.16 13.98 7.77
CA ARG A 417 -25.87 13.32 7.48
C ARG A 417 -26.05 11.93 6.85
N ARG A 418 -27.26 11.39 6.88
CA ARG A 418 -27.56 10.01 6.49
C ARG A 418 -28.03 9.90 5.05
N ILE A 419 -27.25 9.23 4.20
CA ILE A 419 -27.65 8.78 2.86
C ILE A 419 -28.15 7.34 2.97
N THR A 420 -29.42 7.09 2.68
CA THR A 420 -30.04 5.78 2.89
C THR A 420 -30.30 5.08 1.56
N TYR A 421 -29.67 3.92 1.35
CA TYR A 421 -29.94 3.03 0.23
C TYR A 421 -30.86 1.89 0.68
N HIS A 422 -32.05 1.78 0.10
CA HIS A 422 -33.02 0.74 0.46
C HIS A 422 -33.02 -0.43 -0.54
N PHE A 423 -32.43 -1.55 -0.15
CA PHE A 423 -32.42 -2.81 -0.91
C PHE A 423 -33.71 -3.61 -0.66
N ASN A 424 -34.79 -3.25 -1.36
CA ASN A 424 -36.12 -3.83 -1.15
C ASN A 424 -36.39 -5.15 -1.91
N ARG A 425 -35.43 -5.64 -2.71
CA ARG A 425 -35.62 -6.82 -3.58
C ARG A 425 -34.62 -7.94 -3.28
N ALA A 426 -35.11 -9.03 -2.69
CA ALA A 426 -34.29 -10.22 -2.45
C ALA A 426 -33.81 -10.85 -3.77
N VAL A 427 -32.53 -11.19 -3.87
CA VAL A 427 -31.95 -11.83 -5.05
C VAL A 427 -32.58 -13.23 -5.23
N PRO A 428 -33.16 -13.54 -6.41
CA PRO A 428 -33.72 -14.85 -6.71
C PRO A 428 -32.67 -15.94 -6.55
N VAL A 429 -33.03 -17.11 -6.02
CA VAL A 429 -32.10 -18.23 -5.76
C VAL A 429 -31.28 -18.59 -7.00
N ALA A 430 -31.93 -18.64 -8.18
CA ALA A 430 -31.29 -18.97 -9.45
C ALA A 430 -30.22 -17.94 -9.90
N LYS A 431 -30.25 -16.71 -9.37
CA LYS A 431 -29.27 -15.65 -9.65
C LYS A 431 -28.21 -15.51 -8.55
N ARG A 432 -28.27 -16.33 -7.50
CA ARG A 432 -27.30 -16.27 -6.41
C ARG A 432 -26.04 -16.99 -6.83
N ASP A 433 -24.97 -16.21 -6.95
CA ASP A 433 -23.64 -16.72 -7.20
C ASP A 433 -22.81 -16.56 -5.91
N PRO A 434 -22.39 -17.67 -5.26
CA PRO A 434 -21.54 -17.61 -4.08
C PRO A 434 -20.21 -16.88 -4.30
N ASN A 435 -19.70 -16.87 -5.54
CA ASN A 435 -18.41 -16.26 -5.90
C ASN A 435 -18.58 -14.86 -6.52
N PHE A 436 -19.77 -14.27 -6.41
CA PHE A 436 -20.08 -12.99 -7.04
C PHE A 436 -19.12 -11.87 -6.62
N THR A 437 -18.81 -11.79 -5.32
CA THR A 437 -17.90 -10.77 -4.78
C THR A 437 -16.48 -10.93 -5.31
N GLU A 438 -15.99 -12.15 -5.50
CA GLU A 438 -14.68 -12.40 -6.12
C GLU A 438 -14.65 -11.99 -7.59
N LYS A 439 -15.76 -12.15 -8.31
CA LYS A 439 -15.89 -11.68 -9.69
C LYS A 439 -15.87 -10.16 -9.77
N VAL A 440 -16.61 -9.48 -8.90
CA VAL A 440 -16.59 -8.01 -8.80
C VAL A 440 -15.21 -7.50 -8.34
N GLN A 441 -14.52 -8.22 -7.47
CA GLN A 441 -13.15 -7.90 -7.06
C GLN A 441 -12.19 -7.85 -8.26
N LYS A 442 -12.35 -8.75 -9.23
CA LYS A 442 -11.53 -8.75 -10.46
C LYS A 442 -11.77 -7.53 -11.35
N GLU A 443 -12.91 -6.86 -11.20
CA GLU A 443 -13.29 -5.66 -11.95
C GLU A 443 -12.85 -4.36 -11.27
N ILE A 444 -12.17 -4.43 -10.11
CA ILE A 444 -11.91 -3.25 -9.27
C ILE A 444 -11.21 -2.10 -10.00
N TYR A 445 -10.28 -2.42 -10.91
CA TYR A 445 -9.59 -1.41 -11.70
C TYR A 445 -10.56 -0.62 -12.60
N GLY A 446 -11.41 -1.34 -13.34
CA GLY A 446 -12.47 -0.76 -14.16
C GLY A 446 -13.48 0.03 -13.32
N ILE A 447 -13.88 -0.47 -12.14
CA ILE A 447 -14.81 0.22 -11.24
C ILE A 447 -14.19 1.54 -10.75
N ALA A 448 -12.94 1.53 -10.28
CA ALA A 448 -12.26 2.73 -9.82
C ALA A 448 -12.18 3.79 -10.94
N ARG A 449 -11.79 3.39 -12.17
CA ARG A 449 -11.75 4.31 -13.31
C ARG A 449 -13.13 4.81 -13.70
N LYS A 450 -14.16 3.95 -13.69
CA LYS A 450 -15.55 4.34 -13.95
C LYS A 450 -15.99 5.45 -12.99
N LEU A 451 -15.74 5.29 -11.70
CA LEU A 451 -16.08 6.28 -10.67
C LEU A 451 -15.32 7.60 -10.87
N LEU A 452 -14.00 7.55 -11.08
CA LEU A 452 -13.17 8.73 -11.27
C LEU A 452 -13.51 9.52 -12.54
N ASN A 453 -13.87 8.83 -13.62
CA ASN A 453 -14.28 9.46 -14.88
C ASN A 453 -15.69 10.03 -14.83
N GLN A 454 -16.57 9.46 -14.01
CA GLN A 454 -17.98 9.84 -13.96
C GLN A 454 -18.25 11.08 -13.11
N PHE A 455 -17.42 11.34 -12.09
CA PHE A 455 -17.69 12.39 -11.11
C PHE A 455 -16.49 13.29 -10.83
N THR A 456 -16.76 14.60 -10.81
CA THR A 456 -16.02 15.50 -9.92
C THR A 456 -16.51 15.36 -8.47
N PRO A 457 -15.73 15.76 -7.46
CA PRO A 457 -16.18 15.73 -6.06
C PRO A 457 -17.52 16.45 -5.85
N GLU A 458 -17.72 17.59 -6.50
CA GLU A 458 -18.95 18.37 -6.38
C GLU A 458 -20.16 17.65 -6.99
N GLN A 459 -20.00 17.05 -8.18
CA GLN A 459 -21.08 16.31 -8.85
C GLN A 459 -21.54 15.09 -8.03
N ALA A 460 -20.59 14.32 -7.48
CA ALA A 460 -20.90 13.19 -6.61
C ALA A 460 -21.63 13.67 -5.34
N LYS A 461 -21.13 14.70 -4.68
CA LYS A 461 -21.78 15.28 -3.49
C LYS A 461 -23.20 15.75 -3.78
N ASN A 462 -23.42 16.48 -4.87
CA ASN A 462 -24.74 16.99 -5.24
C ASN A 462 -25.71 15.86 -5.57
N THR A 463 -25.24 14.79 -6.24
CA THR A 463 -26.03 13.57 -6.50
C THR A 463 -26.50 12.93 -5.19
N LEU A 464 -25.64 12.85 -4.17
CA LEU A 464 -26.00 12.33 -2.85
C LEU A 464 -27.03 13.21 -2.14
N ILE A 465 -26.88 14.54 -2.22
CA ILE A 465 -27.83 15.50 -1.63
C ILE A 465 -29.21 15.37 -2.29
N GLU A 466 -29.26 15.30 -3.62
CA GLU A 466 -30.49 15.11 -4.38
C GLU A 466 -31.17 13.80 -3.99
N PHE A 467 -30.42 12.70 -3.93
CA PHE A 467 -30.95 11.41 -3.51
C PHE A 467 -31.46 11.41 -2.06
N MET A 468 -30.78 12.10 -1.15
CA MET A 468 -31.21 12.22 0.25
C MET A 468 -32.58 12.88 0.40
N ALA A 469 -32.94 13.78 -0.53
CA ALA A 469 -34.22 14.49 -0.53
C ALA A 469 -35.39 13.67 -1.10
N THR A 470 -35.13 12.51 -1.70
CA THR A 470 -36.17 11.66 -2.29
C THR A 470 -37.04 10.94 -1.26
N ASP A 471 -38.24 10.54 -1.68
CA ASP A 471 -39.18 9.77 -0.85
C ASP A 471 -38.58 8.46 -0.33
N GLU A 472 -37.65 7.81 -1.05
CA GLU A 472 -36.95 6.60 -0.57
C GLU A 472 -36.11 6.90 0.69
N GLY A 473 -35.45 8.06 0.72
CA GLY A 473 -34.76 8.55 1.90
C GLY A 473 -35.72 8.95 3.03
N VAL A 474 -36.93 9.43 2.70
CA VAL A 474 -37.93 9.94 3.65
C VAL A 474 -38.81 8.83 4.25
N GLU A 475 -39.24 7.85 3.47
CA GLU A 475 -40.10 6.74 3.90
C GLU A 475 -39.37 5.80 4.86
N VAL A 476 -38.11 5.46 4.58
CA VAL A 476 -37.28 4.69 5.52
C VAL A 476 -37.06 5.49 6.82
N LYS A 477 -36.88 6.82 6.73
CA LYS A 477 -36.80 7.70 7.91
C LYS A 477 -38.12 7.71 8.70
N ARG A 478 -39.28 7.61 8.04
CA ARG A 478 -40.61 7.52 8.68
C ARG A 478 -40.80 6.19 9.41
N GLU A 479 -40.41 5.07 8.81
CA GLU A 479 -40.47 3.76 9.48
C GLU A 479 -39.57 3.69 10.72
N ALA A 480 -38.43 4.39 10.70
CA ALA A 480 -37.51 4.45 11.83
C ALA A 480 -37.91 5.40 12.97
N ASN A 481 -38.88 6.29 12.74
CA ASN A 481 -39.35 7.23 13.75
C ASN A 481 -40.85 7.04 14.01
N HIS A 482 -41.18 6.37 15.12
CA HIS A 482 -42.56 6.09 15.52
C HIS A 482 -43.45 7.35 15.59
N LEU A 483 -42.89 8.53 15.91
CA LEU A 483 -43.63 9.80 15.94
C LEU A 483 -43.91 10.35 14.53
N THR A 484 -42.98 10.16 13.57
CA THR A 484 -43.20 10.58 12.18
C THR A 484 -44.18 9.63 11.47
N ALA A 485 -44.11 8.32 11.75
CA ALA A 485 -45.10 7.35 11.29
C ALA A 485 -46.51 7.68 11.85
N PHE A 486 -46.61 8.02 13.13
CA PHE A 486 -47.85 8.45 13.77
C PHE A 486 -48.38 9.76 13.17
N ALA A 487 -47.53 10.79 12.99
CA ALA A 487 -47.94 12.06 12.38
C ALA A 487 -48.35 11.91 10.91
N GLY A 488 -47.65 11.07 10.14
CA GLY A 488 -48.00 10.75 8.75
C GLY A 488 -49.35 10.05 8.63
N HIS A 489 -49.70 9.20 9.59
CA HIS A 489 -51.03 8.58 9.66
C HIS A 489 -52.13 9.63 9.85
N PHE A 490 -51.92 10.64 10.71
CA PHE A 490 -52.87 11.74 10.90
C PHE A 490 -53.00 12.66 9.67
N ILE A 491 -51.90 12.96 8.98
CA ILE A 491 -51.95 13.76 7.74
C ILE A 491 -52.72 12.98 6.66
N SER A 492 -52.44 11.70 6.47
CA SER A 492 -53.17 10.83 5.53
C SER A 492 -54.69 10.78 5.82
N ILE A 493 -55.07 10.71 7.11
CA ILE A 493 -56.46 10.76 7.55
C ILE A 493 -57.10 12.13 7.25
N LEU A 494 -56.37 13.23 7.46
CA LEU A 494 -56.83 14.60 7.17
C LEU A 494 -56.98 14.84 5.67
N THR A 495 -56.06 14.36 4.84
CA THR A 495 -56.14 14.46 3.38
C THR A 495 -57.29 13.64 2.82
N LYS A 496 -57.52 12.43 3.34
CA LYS A 496 -58.70 11.60 3.00
C LYS A 496 -60.01 12.25 3.43
N ARG A 497 -60.06 12.91 4.60
CA ARG A 497 -61.24 13.67 5.05
C ARG A 497 -61.50 14.94 4.24
N LEU A 498 -60.46 15.57 3.70
CA LEU A 498 -60.60 16.74 2.80
C LEU A 498 -61.11 16.34 1.42
N GLN A 499 -60.67 15.21 0.85
CA GLN A 499 -61.25 14.65 -0.38
C GLN A 499 -62.73 14.27 -0.20
N TRP A 500 -63.12 13.73 0.95
CA TRP A 500 -64.51 13.37 1.24
C TRP A 500 -65.45 14.57 1.42
N ARG A 501 -64.92 15.78 1.68
CA ARG A 501 -65.72 17.02 1.75
C ARG A 501 -65.83 17.77 0.41
N GLY A 502 -65.11 17.33 -0.63
CA GLY A 502 -65.21 17.89 -1.98
C GLY A 502 -66.33 17.30 -2.84
N GLU A 503 -66.91 16.17 -2.42
CA GLU A 503 -68.02 15.49 -3.11
C GLU A 503 -69.32 15.61 -2.30
N VAL A 504 -69.86 16.83 -2.21
CA VAL A 504 -71.28 17.01 -1.89
C VAL A 504 -71.97 17.44 -3.19
N PRO A 505 -72.78 16.60 -3.83
CA PRO A 505 -73.52 17.03 -5.01
C PRO A 505 -74.56 18.06 -4.55
N ALA A 506 -74.53 19.23 -5.19
CA ALA A 506 -75.57 20.25 -5.05
C ALA A 506 -76.92 19.60 -5.38
N ARG A 507 -77.80 19.50 -4.38
CA ARG A 507 -79.19 19.13 -4.60
C ARG A 507 -79.91 20.34 -5.21
N SER A 508 -80.46 20.10 -6.40
CA SER A 508 -81.41 20.92 -7.15
C SER A 508 -82.62 21.35 -6.34
#